data_AF-A0A965UJ78-F1
#
_entry.id   AF-A0A965UJ78-F1
#
_cell.length_a   1.000
_cell.length_b   1.000
_cell.length_c   1.000
_cell.angle_alpha   90.00
_cell.angle_beta   90.00
_cell.angle_gamma   90.00
#
_symmetry.space_group_name_H-M   'P 1'
#
loop_
_entity.id
_entity.type
_entity.pdbx_description
1 polymer ?
#
loop_
_entity_poly.entity_id
_entity_poly.type
_entity_poly.pdbx_seq_one_letter_code
_entity_poly.pdbx_strand_id
1 'polypeptide(L)'
;MKYLKIMLAVVLLSYSTGMMAQYMSDTERLPLTVWIPDDVESIPPAAVSVLQNKLIQIATQNGITGSMDVMRFIFTANIEVITKDITPTAPAMHAYTMNVNMYIGDGIDGKAFSSYSATVKGVGENETKAYLAGLKNIKTNNPDFQRFIQEGKSKIIGYYNAQCDFIIRNAQSLAGMNRFDEAIWNLSTIPDVCPECWNKAQAALRPIFRQKIDFDCKSKINLANNIWNAGQSWNAANDAGAVLSTIDPNSSCVGEIKVLANKIEKRIREVDQREWKFIYDYNIGLTRDWIKAYRDVGVAWGNGQPRTVIYNNFRRSYFVRRR
;
A
#
# COMPACT_ATOMS: atom_id res chain seq x y z
N MET A 1 -62.11 8.10 -29.96
CA MET A 1 -60.68 8.45 -30.20
C MET A 1 -60.09 9.52 -29.27
N LYS A 2 -60.86 10.33 -28.53
CA LYS A 2 -60.31 11.26 -27.51
C LYS A 2 -59.84 10.56 -26.22
N TYR A 3 -60.56 9.55 -25.75
CA TYR A 3 -60.23 8.84 -24.50
C TYR A 3 -59.04 7.87 -24.62
N LEU A 4 -58.73 7.38 -25.82
CA LEU A 4 -57.57 6.49 -26.06
C LEU A 4 -56.23 7.25 -26.02
N LYS A 5 -56.22 8.54 -26.38
CA LYS A 5 -55.03 9.40 -26.28
C LYS A 5 -54.71 9.83 -24.85
N ILE A 6 -55.71 9.87 -23.96
CA ILE A 6 -55.53 10.22 -22.55
C ILE A 6 -54.98 9.03 -21.75
N MET A 7 -55.40 7.80 -22.06
CA MET A 7 -54.84 6.58 -21.47
C MET A 7 -53.36 6.36 -21.84
N LEU A 8 -52.93 6.73 -23.05
CA LEU A 8 -51.52 6.63 -23.45
C LEU A 8 -50.61 7.67 -22.77
N ALA A 9 -51.16 8.83 -22.38
CA ALA A 9 -50.42 9.89 -21.71
C ALA A 9 -50.17 9.59 -20.23
N VAL A 10 -51.04 8.82 -19.57
CA VAL A 10 -50.90 8.47 -18.14
C VAL A 10 -49.90 7.32 -17.92
N VAL A 11 -49.73 6.42 -18.89
CA VAL A 11 -48.77 5.29 -18.80
C VAL A 11 -47.31 5.76 -19.01
N LEU A 12 -47.09 6.92 -19.63
CA LEU A 12 -45.75 7.50 -19.86
C LEU A 12 -45.22 8.32 -18.68
N LEU A 13 -46.02 8.57 -17.63
CA LEU A 13 -45.65 9.37 -16.46
C LEU A 13 -45.28 8.55 -15.22
N SER A 14 -45.30 7.22 -15.28
CA SER A 14 -44.98 6.33 -14.14
C SER A 14 -43.62 5.64 -14.21
N TYR A 15 -42.76 5.99 -15.18
CA TYR A 15 -41.39 5.45 -15.29
C TYR A 15 -40.33 6.53 -15.02
N SER A 16 -40.33 7.07 -13.81
CA SER A 16 -39.14 7.72 -13.25
C SER A 16 -38.84 7.13 -11.89
N THR A 17 -38.50 5.83 -11.86
CA THR A 17 -37.71 5.31 -10.75
C THR A 17 -36.35 5.96 -10.87
N GLY A 18 -36.12 7.00 -10.05
CA GLY A 18 -34.81 7.57 -9.85
C GLY A 18 -33.84 6.43 -9.54
N MET A 19 -32.86 6.22 -10.40
CA MET A 19 -31.70 5.45 -10.05
C MET A 19 -30.99 6.23 -8.95
N MET A 20 -31.29 5.88 -7.70
CA MET A 20 -30.40 6.22 -6.59
C MET A 20 -29.08 5.54 -6.92
N ALA A 21 -28.11 6.31 -7.43
CA ALA A 21 -26.73 5.87 -7.40
C ALA A 21 -26.44 5.56 -5.93
N GLN A 22 -26.29 4.27 -5.61
CA GLN A 22 -25.90 3.87 -4.25
C GLN A 22 -24.49 4.42 -4.05
N TYR A 23 -24.37 5.55 -3.36
CA TYR A 23 -23.10 6.00 -2.83
C TYR A 23 -22.65 4.94 -1.83
N MET A 24 -21.69 4.11 -2.24
CA MET A 24 -21.03 3.17 -1.35
C MET A 24 -20.46 3.94 -0.16
N SER A 25 -20.69 3.45 1.05
CA SER A 25 -20.07 4.00 2.25
C SER A 25 -18.54 3.87 2.18
N ASP A 26 -17.81 4.75 2.88
CA ASP A 26 -16.34 4.69 2.93
C ASP A 26 -15.82 3.33 3.44
N THR A 27 -16.54 2.70 4.36
CA THR A 27 -16.29 1.33 4.83
C THR A 27 -16.42 0.28 3.71
N GLU A 28 -17.38 0.44 2.80
CA GLU A 28 -17.57 -0.47 1.66
C GLU A 28 -16.49 -0.27 0.59
N ARG A 29 -15.93 0.93 0.48
CA ARG A 29 -14.83 1.24 -0.44
C ARG A 29 -13.46 0.75 0.06
N LEU A 30 -13.28 0.48 1.36
CA LEU A 30 -11.98 0.08 1.92
C LEU A 30 -11.59 -1.33 1.43
N PRO A 31 -10.54 -1.47 0.60
CA PRO A 31 -10.07 -2.78 0.16
C PRO A 31 -9.41 -3.51 1.34
N LEU A 32 -9.69 -4.80 1.45
CA LEU A 32 -8.99 -5.71 2.36
C LEU A 32 -8.46 -6.88 1.52
N THR A 33 -7.18 -7.20 1.71
CA THR A 33 -6.56 -8.32 1.02
C THR A 33 -6.40 -9.49 1.97
N VAL A 34 -6.86 -10.68 1.59
CA VAL A 34 -6.56 -11.89 2.37
C VAL A 34 -5.10 -12.25 2.18
N TRP A 35 -4.35 -12.35 3.27
CA TRP A 35 -2.94 -12.72 3.24
C TRP A 35 -2.60 -13.61 4.44
N ILE A 36 -1.90 -14.70 4.19
CA ILE A 36 -1.34 -15.58 5.22
C ILE A 36 0.17 -15.65 4.94
N PRO A 37 1.04 -15.41 5.94
CA PRO A 37 2.47 -15.55 5.77
C PRO A 37 2.84 -16.98 5.34
N ASP A 38 3.82 -17.13 4.45
CA ASP A 38 4.29 -18.44 3.98
C ASP A 38 5.06 -19.21 5.07
N ASP A 39 5.61 -18.48 6.06
CA ASP A 39 6.54 -19.00 7.07
C ASP A 39 5.88 -19.31 8.42
N VAL A 40 4.63 -19.79 8.43
CA VAL A 40 4.03 -20.27 9.69
C VAL A 40 4.55 -21.67 9.98
N GLU A 41 5.77 -21.77 10.56
CA GLU A 41 6.47 -23.04 10.88
C GLU A 41 5.61 -24.05 11.66
N SER A 42 4.49 -23.63 12.24
CA SER A 42 3.59 -24.44 13.05
C SER A 42 2.35 -24.98 12.32
N ILE A 43 2.14 -24.68 11.02
CA ILE A 43 0.95 -25.11 10.27
C ILE A 43 1.33 -26.01 9.09
N PRO A 44 0.73 -27.22 8.95
CA PRO A 44 0.96 -28.06 7.77
C PRO A 44 0.63 -27.31 6.45
N PRO A 45 1.45 -27.40 5.38
CA PRO A 45 1.23 -26.64 4.15
C PRO A 45 -0.17 -26.83 3.54
N ALA A 46 -0.70 -28.06 3.55
CA ALA A 46 -2.05 -28.35 3.06
C ALA A 46 -3.15 -27.64 3.89
N ALA A 47 -2.91 -27.41 5.18
CA ALA A 47 -3.83 -26.69 6.06
C ALA A 47 -3.80 -25.18 5.82
N VAL A 48 -2.65 -24.61 5.40
CA VAL A 48 -2.53 -23.19 5.00
C VAL A 48 -3.48 -22.88 3.85
N SER A 49 -3.50 -23.71 2.80
CA SER A 49 -4.41 -23.51 1.66
C SER A 49 -5.89 -23.60 2.05
N VAL A 50 -6.25 -24.49 2.99
CA VAL A 50 -7.63 -24.57 3.50
C VAL A 50 -7.98 -23.33 4.33
N LEU A 51 -7.07 -22.86 5.17
CA LEU A 51 -7.25 -21.64 5.95
C LEU A 51 -7.44 -20.43 5.02
N GLN A 52 -6.57 -20.27 4.02
CA GLN A 52 -6.67 -19.19 3.03
C GLN A 52 -8.02 -19.21 2.32
N ASN A 53 -8.47 -20.38 1.85
CA ASN A 53 -9.78 -20.52 1.23
C ASN A 53 -10.94 -20.16 2.17
N LYS A 54 -10.84 -20.50 3.47
CA LYS A 54 -11.84 -20.10 4.47
C LYS A 54 -11.85 -18.59 4.68
N LEU A 55 -10.70 -17.94 4.77
CA LEU A 55 -10.61 -16.48 4.88
C LEU A 55 -11.16 -15.79 3.63
N ILE A 56 -10.85 -16.28 2.43
CA ILE A 56 -11.42 -15.78 1.17
C ILE A 56 -12.95 -15.93 1.16
N GLN A 57 -13.48 -17.08 1.58
CA GLN A 57 -14.93 -17.26 1.67
C GLN A 57 -15.58 -16.28 2.64
N ILE A 58 -15.01 -16.08 3.83
CA ILE A 58 -15.47 -15.10 4.81
C ILE A 58 -15.41 -13.69 4.20
N ALA A 59 -14.32 -13.35 3.53
CA ALA A 59 -14.12 -12.05 2.92
C ALA A 59 -15.16 -11.77 1.83
N THR A 60 -15.33 -12.69 0.88
CA THR A 60 -16.30 -12.58 -0.20
C THR A 60 -17.73 -12.48 0.31
N GLN A 61 -18.10 -13.25 1.35
CA GLN A 61 -19.43 -13.17 1.97
C GLN A 61 -19.70 -11.82 2.65
N ASN A 62 -18.65 -11.09 3.01
CA ASN A 62 -18.73 -9.78 3.65
C ASN A 62 -18.40 -8.62 2.70
N GLY A 63 -18.57 -8.85 1.39
CA GLY A 63 -18.43 -7.80 0.37
C GLY A 63 -16.99 -7.32 0.15
N ILE A 64 -15.99 -8.08 0.59
CA ILE A 64 -14.59 -7.81 0.27
C ILE A 64 -14.30 -8.44 -1.09
N THR A 65 -14.31 -7.61 -2.14
CA THR A 65 -13.82 -7.99 -3.47
C THR A 65 -12.32 -7.72 -3.50
N GLY A 66 -11.53 -8.74 -3.87
CA GLY A 66 -10.08 -8.67 -3.83
C GLY A 66 -9.55 -7.48 -4.62
N SER A 67 -8.91 -6.53 -3.94
CA SER A 67 -8.04 -5.54 -4.59
C SER A 67 -6.63 -6.10 -4.58
N MET A 68 -6.09 -6.31 -5.78
CA MET A 68 -4.70 -6.75 -5.99
C MET A 68 -3.71 -5.57 -5.97
N ASP A 69 -4.21 -4.33 -5.97
CA ASP A 69 -3.40 -3.18 -6.35
C ASP A 69 -2.79 -2.42 -5.15
N VAL A 70 -3.33 -2.57 -3.93
CA VAL A 70 -2.75 -1.94 -2.73
C VAL A 70 -2.95 -2.81 -1.47
N MET A 71 -1.95 -3.65 -1.15
CA MET A 71 -1.94 -4.56 0.01
C MET A 71 -1.68 -3.86 1.37
N ARG A 72 -2.17 -2.63 1.61
CA ARG A 72 -1.92 -1.99 2.92
C ARG A 72 -2.72 -2.66 4.04
N PHE A 73 -4.02 -2.87 3.84
CA PHE A 73 -4.87 -3.49 4.86
C PHE A 73 -5.11 -4.95 4.53
N ILE A 74 -4.74 -5.81 5.47
CA ILE A 74 -4.78 -7.25 5.31
C ILE A 74 -5.80 -7.88 6.26
N PHE A 75 -6.44 -8.93 5.78
CA PHE A 75 -7.18 -9.90 6.58
C PHE A 75 -6.32 -11.17 6.67
N THR A 76 -5.79 -11.44 7.86
CA THR A 76 -4.86 -12.55 8.09
C THR A 76 -5.33 -13.43 9.24
N ALA A 77 -4.69 -14.59 9.40
CA ALA A 77 -4.92 -15.47 10.53
C ALA A 77 -3.68 -16.29 10.91
N ASN A 78 -3.59 -16.67 12.17
CA ASN A 78 -2.71 -17.73 12.66
C ASN A 78 -3.51 -18.81 13.41
N ILE A 79 -2.91 -19.98 13.52
CA ILE A 79 -3.49 -21.10 14.27
C ILE A 79 -2.66 -21.33 15.53
N GLU A 80 -3.34 -21.44 16.67
CA GLU A 80 -2.78 -21.83 17.94
C GLU A 80 -3.36 -23.19 18.36
N VAL A 81 -2.51 -24.19 18.56
CA VAL A 81 -2.94 -25.50 19.08
C VAL A 81 -3.13 -25.39 20.58
N ILE A 82 -4.35 -25.65 21.05
CA ILE A 82 -4.72 -25.61 22.47
C ILE A 82 -4.51 -26.97 23.12
N THR A 83 -5.03 -28.03 22.50
CA THR A 83 -4.79 -29.41 22.94
C THR A 83 -4.47 -30.31 21.76
N LYS A 84 -3.65 -31.32 22.03
CA LYS A 84 -3.27 -32.39 21.12
C LYS A 84 -3.36 -33.70 21.89
N ASP A 85 -4.37 -34.49 21.56
CA ASP A 85 -4.65 -35.77 22.19
C ASP A 85 -4.52 -36.89 21.15
N ILE A 86 -4.09 -38.08 21.57
CA ILE A 86 -4.10 -39.30 20.75
C ILE A 86 -5.15 -40.23 21.34
N THR A 87 -6.15 -40.59 20.55
CA THR A 87 -7.25 -41.44 21.01
C THR A 87 -6.77 -42.89 21.15
N PRO A 88 -7.20 -43.61 22.19
CA PRO A 88 -6.87 -45.03 22.38
C PRO A 88 -7.78 -45.92 21.52
N THR A 89 -7.86 -45.64 20.22
CA THR A 89 -8.66 -46.39 19.23
C THR A 89 -7.75 -47.19 18.29
N ALA A 90 -8.32 -48.11 17.52
CA ALA A 90 -7.65 -48.78 16.41
C ALA A 90 -8.33 -48.40 15.08
N PRO A 91 -7.69 -47.61 14.19
CA PRO A 91 -6.38 -46.97 14.35
C PRO A 91 -6.41 -45.83 15.39
N ALA A 92 -5.24 -45.49 15.94
CA ALA A 92 -5.10 -44.35 16.83
C ALA A 92 -5.34 -43.06 16.05
N MET A 93 -6.11 -42.12 16.62
CA MET A 93 -6.45 -40.86 15.96
C MET A 93 -5.83 -39.68 16.69
N HIS A 94 -5.44 -38.68 15.93
CA HIS A 94 -4.99 -37.39 16.41
C HIS A 94 -6.18 -36.45 16.58
N ALA A 95 -6.51 -36.06 17.81
CA ALA A 95 -7.56 -35.12 18.14
C ALA A 95 -6.95 -33.77 18.56
N TYR A 96 -7.26 -32.73 17.80
CA TYR A 96 -6.73 -31.37 17.99
C TYR A 96 -7.87 -30.43 18.35
N THR A 97 -7.64 -29.61 19.38
CA THR A 97 -8.41 -28.38 19.63
C THR A 97 -7.52 -27.20 19.27
N MET A 98 -7.97 -26.34 18.37
CA MET A 98 -7.19 -25.22 17.84
C MET A 98 -7.99 -23.92 17.93
N ASN A 99 -7.31 -22.82 18.20
CA ASN A 99 -7.85 -21.47 18.01
C ASN A 99 -7.34 -20.93 16.68
N VAL A 100 -8.27 -20.54 15.81
CA VAL A 100 -7.98 -19.80 14.58
C VAL A 100 -8.14 -18.32 14.91
N ASN A 101 -7.02 -17.65 15.13
CA ASN A 101 -6.96 -16.25 15.50
C ASN A 101 -6.83 -15.42 14.22
N MET A 102 -7.83 -14.59 13.95
CA MET A 102 -7.99 -13.77 12.75
C MET A 102 -7.77 -12.30 13.10
N TYR A 103 -7.16 -11.55 12.18
CA TYR A 103 -6.85 -10.13 12.36
C TYR A 103 -7.14 -9.33 11.10
N ILE A 104 -7.63 -8.11 11.30
CA ILE A 104 -7.58 -7.06 10.29
C ILE A 104 -6.55 -6.04 10.75
N GLY A 105 -5.57 -5.77 9.92
CA GLY A 105 -4.41 -4.97 10.28
C GLY A 105 -3.76 -4.25 9.10
N ASP A 106 -2.84 -3.35 9.43
CA ASP A 106 -1.90 -2.75 8.49
C ASP A 106 -0.72 -3.71 8.25
N GLY A 107 -0.58 -4.21 7.03
CA GLY A 107 0.50 -5.10 6.61
C GLY A 107 1.85 -4.42 6.40
N ILE A 108 1.92 -3.09 6.58
CA ILE A 108 3.16 -2.31 6.48
C ILE A 108 3.61 -1.91 7.88
N ASP A 109 2.73 -1.29 8.65
CA ASP A 109 3.04 -0.79 10.00
C ASP A 109 2.88 -1.87 11.10
N GLY A 110 2.35 -3.05 10.76
CA GLY A 110 2.11 -4.15 11.71
C GLY A 110 1.00 -3.87 12.73
N LYS A 111 0.13 -2.89 12.46
CA LYS A 111 -0.90 -2.46 13.39
C LYS A 111 -2.17 -3.29 13.24
N ALA A 112 -2.56 -4.04 14.27
CA ALA A 112 -3.86 -4.71 14.31
C ALA A 112 -4.99 -3.72 14.70
N PHE A 113 -6.08 -3.73 13.95
CA PHE A 113 -7.28 -2.91 14.21
C PHE A 113 -8.40 -3.72 14.86
N SER A 114 -8.63 -4.94 14.39
CA SER A 114 -9.56 -5.88 15.02
C SER A 114 -9.00 -7.29 15.04
N SER A 115 -9.52 -8.09 15.96
CA SER A 115 -9.18 -9.51 16.10
C SER A 115 -10.44 -10.31 16.39
N TYR A 116 -10.49 -11.55 15.91
CA TYR A 116 -11.53 -12.52 16.21
C TYR A 116 -10.93 -13.91 16.32
N SER A 117 -11.39 -14.74 17.27
CA SER A 117 -10.88 -16.10 17.44
C SER A 117 -12.02 -17.11 17.31
N ALA A 118 -11.80 -18.14 16.50
CA ALA A 118 -12.71 -19.26 16.37
C ALA A 118 -12.03 -20.54 16.88
N THR A 119 -12.61 -21.16 17.90
CA THR A 119 -12.16 -22.49 18.34
C THR A 119 -12.73 -23.56 17.42
N VAL A 120 -11.85 -24.37 16.86
CA VAL A 120 -12.19 -25.51 16.01
C VAL A 120 -11.59 -26.80 16.56
N LYS A 121 -12.30 -27.90 16.33
CA LYS A 121 -11.85 -29.24 16.69
C LYS A 121 -11.76 -30.10 15.44
N GLY A 122 -10.68 -30.86 15.34
CA GLY A 122 -10.44 -31.75 14.21
C GLY A 122 -9.82 -33.06 14.67
N VAL A 123 -10.26 -34.16 14.07
CA VAL A 123 -9.76 -35.51 14.34
C VAL A 123 -9.32 -36.14 13.03
N GLY A 124 -8.14 -36.76 13.00
CA GLY A 124 -7.62 -37.41 11.80
C GLY A 124 -6.55 -38.45 12.12
N GLU A 125 -6.22 -39.30 11.15
CA GLU A 125 -5.19 -40.36 11.31
C GLU A 125 -3.77 -39.80 11.46
N ASN A 126 -3.56 -38.52 11.16
CA ASN A 126 -2.32 -37.79 11.37
C ASN A 126 -2.62 -36.31 11.63
N GLU A 127 -1.58 -35.56 11.99
CA GLU A 127 -1.67 -34.13 12.27
C GLU A 127 -2.30 -33.33 11.14
N THR A 128 -1.82 -33.48 9.90
CA THR A 128 -2.37 -32.80 8.73
C THR A 128 -3.86 -33.05 8.56
N LYS A 129 -4.32 -34.31 8.69
CA LYS A 129 -5.75 -34.65 8.59
C LYS A 129 -6.58 -34.03 9.71
N ALA A 130 -6.04 -33.99 10.94
CA ALA A 130 -6.71 -33.33 12.07
C ALA A 130 -6.86 -31.81 11.85
N TYR A 131 -5.81 -31.13 11.38
CA TYR A 131 -5.87 -29.72 10.98
C TYR A 131 -6.92 -29.47 9.90
N LEU A 132 -6.89 -30.24 8.81
CA LEU A 132 -7.85 -30.11 7.72
C LEU A 132 -9.30 -30.32 8.19
N ALA A 133 -9.53 -31.30 9.06
CA ALA A 133 -10.85 -31.54 9.65
C ALA A 133 -11.32 -30.37 10.52
N GLY A 134 -10.43 -29.82 11.36
CA GLY A 134 -10.74 -28.67 12.22
C GLY A 134 -11.04 -27.41 11.41
N LEU A 135 -10.20 -27.07 10.45
CA LEU A 135 -10.38 -25.87 9.63
C LEU A 135 -11.64 -25.93 8.76
N LYS A 136 -12.04 -27.12 8.29
CA LYS A 136 -13.32 -27.29 7.58
C LYS A 136 -14.53 -26.90 8.43
N ASN A 137 -14.44 -27.04 9.75
CA ASN A 137 -15.50 -26.71 10.72
C ASN A 137 -15.67 -25.20 10.97
N ILE A 138 -14.82 -24.33 10.40
CA ILE A 138 -15.06 -22.89 10.42
C ILE A 138 -16.36 -22.58 9.68
N LYS A 139 -17.35 -22.06 10.42
CA LYS A 139 -18.67 -21.65 9.94
C LYS A 139 -18.59 -20.26 9.32
N THR A 140 -18.24 -20.18 8.04
CA THR A 140 -17.95 -18.92 7.34
C THR A 140 -19.11 -17.92 7.36
N ASN A 141 -20.35 -18.40 7.53
CA ASN A 141 -21.56 -17.60 7.66
C ASN A 141 -21.89 -17.13 9.10
N ASN A 142 -20.97 -17.27 10.05
CA ASN A 142 -21.19 -16.77 11.41
C ASN A 142 -21.34 -15.22 11.38
N PRO A 143 -22.46 -14.64 11.90
CA PRO A 143 -22.66 -13.19 11.95
C PRO A 143 -21.56 -12.43 12.71
N ASP A 144 -20.82 -13.10 13.59
CA ASP A 144 -19.68 -12.51 14.30
C ASP A 144 -18.55 -12.09 13.34
N PHE A 145 -18.41 -12.76 12.18
CA PHE A 145 -17.44 -12.36 11.15
C PHE A 145 -17.79 -11.01 10.54
N GLN A 146 -19.09 -10.77 10.31
CA GLN A 146 -19.55 -9.48 9.79
C GLN A 146 -19.22 -8.36 10.77
N ARG A 147 -19.48 -8.58 12.07
CA ARG A 147 -19.14 -7.61 13.12
C ARG A 147 -17.64 -7.37 13.18
N PHE A 148 -16.83 -8.43 13.21
CA PHE A 148 -15.36 -8.35 13.22
C PHE A 148 -14.80 -7.54 12.04
N ILE A 149 -15.32 -7.77 10.82
CA ILE A 149 -14.89 -7.06 9.62
C ILE A 149 -15.30 -5.59 9.68
N GLN A 150 -16.55 -5.29 10.03
CA GLN A 150 -17.04 -3.92 10.09
C GLN A 150 -16.33 -3.11 11.18
N GLU A 151 -16.08 -3.71 12.35
CA GLU A 151 -15.26 -3.10 13.39
C GLU A 151 -13.84 -2.80 12.93
N GLY A 152 -13.20 -3.73 12.21
CA GLY A 152 -11.87 -3.55 11.64
C GLY A 152 -11.82 -2.36 10.68
N LYS A 153 -12.75 -2.33 9.71
CA LYS A 153 -12.88 -1.23 8.74
C LYS A 153 -13.14 0.12 9.41
N SER A 154 -14.04 0.16 10.38
CA SER A 154 -14.36 1.37 11.14
C SER A 154 -13.15 1.89 11.93
N LYS A 155 -12.39 1.00 12.59
CA LYS A 155 -11.18 1.36 13.33
C LYS A 155 -10.04 1.83 12.44
N ILE A 156 -9.91 1.29 11.22
CA ILE A 156 -8.96 1.82 10.21
C ILE A 156 -9.30 3.27 9.90
N ILE A 157 -10.55 3.57 9.53
CA ILE A 157 -10.99 4.93 9.22
C ILE A 157 -10.80 5.85 10.42
N GLY A 158 -11.25 5.42 11.61
CA GLY A 158 -11.10 6.18 12.85
C GLY A 158 -9.64 6.49 13.18
N TYR A 159 -8.72 5.58 12.90
CA TYR A 159 -7.28 5.82 13.09
C TYR A 159 -6.76 6.95 12.19
N TYR A 160 -7.02 6.91 10.87
CA TYR A 160 -6.54 7.96 9.97
C TYR A 160 -7.17 9.31 10.29
N ASN A 161 -8.47 9.33 10.61
CA ASN A 161 -9.14 10.57 10.99
C ASN A 161 -8.53 11.16 12.27
N ALA A 162 -8.24 10.33 13.29
CA ALA A 162 -7.67 10.79 14.54
C ALA A 162 -6.16 11.14 14.45
N GLN A 163 -5.42 10.48 13.56
CA GLN A 163 -3.96 10.64 13.45
C GLN A 163 -3.52 11.51 12.28
N CYS A 164 -4.45 12.02 11.48
CA CYS A 164 -4.13 12.69 10.23
C CYS A 164 -3.10 13.82 10.39
N ASP A 165 -3.36 14.72 11.34
CA ASP A 165 -2.51 15.88 11.57
C ASP A 165 -1.10 15.46 12.05
N PHE A 166 -1.00 14.38 12.82
CA PHE A 166 0.29 13.83 13.25
C PHE A 166 1.05 13.21 12.08
N ILE A 167 0.38 12.44 11.22
CA ILE A 167 0.99 11.85 10.01
C ILE A 167 1.52 12.96 9.11
N ILE A 168 0.74 14.02 8.89
CA ILE A 168 1.13 15.16 8.06
C ILE A 168 2.31 15.92 8.66
N ARG A 169 2.28 16.22 9.97
CA ARG A 169 3.41 16.88 10.65
C ARG A 169 4.67 16.03 10.60
N ASN A 170 4.56 14.72 10.78
CA ASN A 170 5.70 13.82 10.66
C ASN A 170 6.30 13.86 9.24
N ALA A 171 5.46 13.81 8.21
CA ALA A 171 5.92 13.94 6.82
C ALA A 171 6.59 15.29 6.55
N GLN A 172 6.06 16.39 7.08
CA GLN A 172 6.69 17.71 6.99
C GLN A 172 8.05 17.75 7.70
N SER A 173 8.17 17.12 8.87
CA SER A 173 9.45 17.01 9.59
C SER A 173 10.47 16.19 8.80
N LEU A 174 10.05 15.08 8.19
CA LEU A 174 10.89 14.26 7.32
C LEU A 174 11.39 15.06 6.11
N ALA A 175 10.52 15.82 5.46
CA ALA A 175 10.89 16.72 4.38
C ALA A 175 11.89 17.78 4.83
N GLY A 176 11.72 18.35 6.03
CA GLY A 176 12.69 19.28 6.63
C GLY A 176 14.07 18.68 6.89
N MET A 177 14.17 17.36 6.99
CA MET A 177 15.43 16.60 7.07
C MET A 177 15.94 16.12 5.70
N ASN A 178 15.37 16.63 4.59
CA ASN A 178 15.61 16.16 3.22
C ASN A 178 15.25 14.68 2.97
N ARG A 179 14.50 14.03 3.87
CA ARG A 179 13.98 12.65 3.70
C ARG A 179 12.68 12.68 2.90
N PHE A 180 12.74 13.20 1.69
CA PHE A 180 11.56 13.48 0.87
C PHE A 180 10.79 12.22 0.47
N ASP A 181 11.49 11.14 0.10
CA ASP A 181 10.84 9.91 -0.39
C ASP A 181 9.99 9.26 0.70
N GLU A 182 10.48 9.25 1.94
CA GLU A 182 9.76 8.75 3.10
C GLU A 182 8.60 9.67 3.51
N ALA A 183 8.80 11.00 3.45
CA ALA A 183 7.73 11.95 3.65
C ALA A 183 6.59 11.73 2.65
N ILE A 184 6.93 11.54 1.38
CA ILE A 184 5.99 11.25 0.29
C ILE A 184 5.30 9.91 0.53
N TRP A 185 6.05 8.87 0.91
CA TRP A 185 5.50 7.55 1.25
C TRP A 185 4.43 7.65 2.34
N ASN A 186 4.76 8.30 3.47
CA ASN A 186 3.84 8.42 4.61
C ASN A 186 2.52 9.10 4.25
N LEU A 187 2.53 10.06 3.32
CA LEU A 187 1.32 10.73 2.85
C LEU A 187 0.59 9.94 1.77
N SER A 188 1.32 9.33 0.84
CA SER A 188 0.76 8.59 -0.31
C SER A 188 0.04 7.29 0.07
N THR A 189 0.34 6.77 1.26
CA THR A 189 -0.23 5.52 1.76
C THR A 189 -1.56 5.74 2.49
N ILE A 190 -1.95 7.00 2.76
CA ILE A 190 -3.26 7.31 3.36
C ILE A 190 -4.35 6.89 2.37
N PRO A 191 -5.32 6.06 2.78
CA PRO A 191 -6.33 5.55 1.86
C PRO A 191 -7.36 6.63 1.51
N ASP A 192 -7.84 6.64 0.28
CA ASP A 192 -8.82 7.60 -0.24
C ASP A 192 -10.21 7.45 0.39
N VAL A 193 -10.48 6.31 1.02
CA VAL A 193 -11.67 6.07 1.85
C VAL A 193 -11.64 6.79 3.19
N CYS A 194 -10.55 7.47 3.51
CA CYS A 194 -10.48 8.46 4.59
C CYS A 194 -10.45 9.86 3.95
N PRO A 195 -11.55 10.35 3.36
CA PRO A 195 -11.53 11.46 2.41
C PRO A 195 -10.97 12.75 3.02
N GLU A 196 -11.29 13.06 4.28
CA GLU A 196 -10.75 14.24 4.96
C GLU A 196 -9.22 14.17 5.05
N CYS A 197 -8.70 13.06 5.58
CA CYS A 197 -7.27 12.92 5.77
C CYS A 197 -6.52 12.79 4.45
N TRP A 198 -7.08 12.05 3.50
CA TRP A 198 -6.54 11.91 2.16
C TRP A 198 -6.41 13.28 1.49
N ASN A 199 -7.46 14.11 1.51
CA ASN A 199 -7.40 15.45 0.93
C ASN A 199 -6.32 16.33 1.58
N LYS A 200 -6.20 16.29 2.92
CA LYS A 200 -5.15 17.03 3.65
C LYS A 200 -3.75 16.54 3.28
N ALA A 201 -3.55 15.23 3.18
CA ALA A 201 -2.27 14.64 2.80
C ALA A 201 -1.88 14.97 1.35
N GLN A 202 -2.86 14.95 0.44
CA GLN A 202 -2.69 15.33 -0.96
C GLN A 202 -2.31 16.81 -1.11
N ALA A 203 -2.89 17.70 -0.29
CA ALA A 203 -2.49 19.09 -0.22
C ALA A 203 -1.05 19.27 0.30
N ALA A 204 -0.63 18.48 1.29
CA ALA A 204 0.73 18.50 1.85
C ALA A 204 1.79 17.88 0.92
N LEU A 205 1.42 16.91 0.08
CA LEU A 205 2.32 16.22 -0.85
C LEU A 205 2.93 17.15 -1.90
N ARG A 206 2.12 18.05 -2.47
CA ARG A 206 2.57 18.97 -3.55
C ARG A 206 3.79 19.81 -3.15
N PRO A 207 3.80 20.56 -2.03
CA PRO A 207 4.96 21.35 -1.65
C PRO A 207 6.18 20.47 -1.27
N ILE A 208 5.98 19.30 -0.67
CA ILE A 208 7.09 18.39 -0.31
C ILE A 208 7.75 17.84 -1.57
N PHE A 209 6.96 17.39 -2.54
CA PHE A 209 7.49 16.87 -3.78
C PHE A 209 8.17 17.97 -4.62
N ARG A 210 7.68 19.21 -4.53
CA ARG A 210 8.39 20.36 -5.11
C ARG A 210 9.77 20.56 -4.48
N GLN A 211 9.87 20.52 -3.16
CA GLN A 211 11.16 20.61 -2.46
C GLN A 211 12.12 19.50 -2.90
N LYS A 212 11.64 18.27 -3.05
CA LYS A 212 12.44 17.15 -3.58
C LYS A 212 13.02 17.47 -4.96
N ILE A 213 12.16 17.93 -5.88
CA ILE A 213 12.56 18.28 -7.25
C ILE A 213 13.62 19.38 -7.23
N ASP A 214 13.42 20.43 -6.43
CA ASP A 214 14.35 21.57 -6.37
C ASP A 214 15.67 21.18 -5.70
N PHE A 215 15.65 20.29 -4.70
CA PHE A 215 16.84 19.72 -4.07
C PHE A 215 17.65 18.85 -5.04
N ASP A 216 16.99 17.95 -5.77
CA ASP A 216 17.60 17.10 -6.79
C ASP A 216 18.21 17.93 -7.92
N CYS A 217 17.51 18.97 -8.37
CA CYS A 217 17.98 19.92 -9.37
C CYS A 217 19.33 20.55 -8.97
N LYS A 218 19.43 21.10 -7.76
CA LYS A 218 20.67 21.71 -7.25
C LYS A 218 21.81 20.71 -7.19
N SER A 219 21.54 19.48 -6.73
CA SER A 219 22.53 18.41 -6.68
C SER A 219 23.07 18.07 -8.07
N LYS A 220 22.17 17.93 -9.07
CA LYS A 220 22.53 17.62 -10.46
C LYS A 220 23.28 18.75 -11.16
N ILE A 221 22.90 20.01 -10.95
CA ILE A 221 23.66 21.16 -11.46
C ILE A 221 25.08 21.17 -10.91
N ASN A 222 25.24 20.94 -9.60
CA ASN A 222 26.57 20.89 -8.97
C ASN A 222 27.41 19.73 -9.52
N LEU A 223 26.80 18.55 -9.68
CA LEU A 223 27.47 17.39 -10.27
C LEU A 223 27.92 17.66 -11.71
N ALA A 224 27.04 18.20 -12.56
CA ALA A 224 27.36 18.54 -13.94
C ALA A 224 28.49 19.58 -14.01
N ASN A 225 28.47 20.61 -13.15
CA ASN A 225 29.55 21.59 -13.03
C ASN A 225 30.88 20.94 -12.65
N ASN A 226 30.88 20.01 -11.70
CA ASN A 226 32.10 19.32 -11.26
C ASN A 226 32.68 18.42 -12.36
N ILE A 227 31.84 17.64 -13.03
CA ILE A 227 32.23 16.82 -14.19
C ILE A 227 32.89 17.71 -15.26
N TRP A 228 32.23 18.83 -15.59
CA TRP A 228 32.74 19.75 -16.56
C TRP A 228 34.09 20.36 -16.15
N ASN A 229 34.21 20.85 -14.91
CA ASN A 229 35.42 21.50 -14.43
C ASN A 229 36.60 20.53 -14.32
N ALA A 230 36.36 19.23 -14.10
CA ALA A 230 37.41 18.22 -13.98
C ALA A 230 38.10 17.91 -15.32
N GLY A 231 37.37 17.96 -16.44
CA GLY A 231 37.90 17.55 -17.74
C GLY A 231 37.97 18.65 -18.80
N GLN A 232 36.96 19.52 -18.87
CA GLN A 232 36.78 20.52 -19.94
C GLN A 232 36.99 19.99 -21.37
N SER A 233 36.67 18.72 -21.59
CA SER A 233 36.83 18.00 -22.86
C SER A 233 35.47 17.63 -23.45
N TRP A 234 35.46 17.17 -24.69
CA TRP A 234 34.25 16.65 -25.34
C TRP A 234 33.54 15.55 -24.52
N ASN A 235 34.31 14.65 -23.91
CA ASN A 235 33.73 13.59 -23.07
C ASN A 235 33.09 14.19 -21.81
N ALA A 236 33.79 15.11 -21.14
CA ALA A 236 33.23 15.80 -19.97
C ALA A 236 31.98 16.63 -20.32
N ALA A 237 31.91 17.22 -21.52
CA ALA A 237 30.73 17.91 -22.02
C ALA A 237 29.54 16.95 -22.16
N ASN A 238 29.75 15.77 -22.75
CA ASN A 238 28.69 14.76 -22.89
C ASN A 238 28.23 14.21 -21.55
N ASP A 239 29.15 13.93 -20.63
CA ASP A 239 28.82 13.43 -19.30
C ASP A 239 28.04 14.48 -18.48
N ALA A 240 28.48 15.74 -18.52
CA ALA A 240 27.75 16.85 -17.89
C ALA A 240 26.36 17.04 -18.51
N GLY A 241 26.26 16.98 -19.85
CA GLY A 241 24.99 17.04 -20.57
C GLY A 241 24.05 15.90 -20.21
N ALA A 242 24.57 14.68 -20.05
CA ALA A 242 23.79 13.52 -19.62
C ALA A 242 23.20 13.72 -18.22
N VAL A 243 23.92 14.36 -17.29
CA VAL A 243 23.36 14.71 -15.97
C VAL A 243 22.29 15.79 -16.10
N LEU A 244 22.59 16.86 -16.83
CA LEU A 244 21.67 17.99 -17.04
C LEU A 244 20.34 17.56 -17.66
N SER A 245 20.37 16.60 -18.58
CA SER A 245 19.15 16.11 -19.24
C SER A 245 18.18 15.37 -18.32
N THR A 246 18.65 14.93 -17.15
CA THR A 246 17.83 14.25 -16.13
C THR A 246 17.18 15.21 -15.12
N ILE A 247 17.46 16.50 -15.20
CA ILE A 247 16.82 17.49 -14.32
C ILE A 247 15.35 17.59 -14.66
N ASP A 248 14.49 17.60 -13.64
CA ASP A 248 13.03 17.73 -13.83
C ASP A 248 12.71 19.14 -14.38
N PRO A 249 11.96 19.26 -15.50
CA PRO A 249 11.64 20.56 -16.10
C PRO A 249 10.83 21.48 -15.20
N ASN A 250 10.12 20.92 -14.22
CA ASN A 250 9.38 21.73 -13.29
C ASN A 250 10.30 22.43 -12.28
N SER A 251 11.51 21.93 -12.03
CA SER A 251 12.40 22.44 -10.98
C SER A 251 12.69 23.94 -11.06
N SER A 252 12.97 24.55 -9.91
CA SER A 252 13.24 25.98 -9.82
C SER A 252 14.56 26.36 -10.49
N CYS A 253 15.47 25.39 -10.67
CA CYS A 253 16.81 25.61 -11.20
C CYS A 253 16.93 25.28 -12.70
N VAL A 254 15.81 25.01 -13.40
CA VAL A 254 15.81 24.68 -14.83
C VAL A 254 16.47 25.76 -15.71
N GLY A 255 16.40 27.03 -15.30
CA GLY A 255 17.07 28.13 -15.99
C GLY A 255 18.60 28.02 -15.96
N GLU A 256 19.18 27.38 -14.95
CA GLU A 256 20.62 27.19 -14.79
C GLU A 256 21.18 26.17 -15.79
N ILE A 257 20.34 25.26 -16.29
CA ILE A 257 20.72 24.28 -17.33
C ILE A 257 21.26 25.00 -18.55
N LYS A 258 20.53 26.01 -19.05
CA LYS A 258 20.93 26.78 -20.23
C LYS A 258 22.22 27.56 -19.99
N VAL A 259 22.43 28.07 -18.78
CA VAL A 259 23.65 28.80 -18.41
C VAL A 259 24.87 27.87 -18.50
N LEU A 260 24.79 26.69 -17.89
CA LEU A 260 25.90 25.73 -17.94
C LEU A 260 26.10 25.15 -19.35
N ALA A 261 25.03 24.80 -20.05
CA ALA A 261 25.11 24.27 -21.42
C ALA A 261 25.81 25.27 -22.37
N ASN A 262 25.46 26.56 -22.30
CA ASN A 262 26.10 27.60 -23.10
C ASN A 262 27.60 27.77 -22.75
N LYS A 263 27.95 27.64 -21.46
CA LYS A 263 29.34 27.70 -21.01
C LYS A 263 30.17 26.55 -21.59
N ILE A 264 29.61 25.34 -21.58
CA ILE A 264 30.24 24.14 -22.14
C ILE A 264 30.40 24.30 -23.65
N GLU A 265 29.33 24.65 -24.37
CA GLU A 265 29.32 24.82 -25.82
C GLU A 265 30.40 25.82 -26.27
N LYS A 266 30.47 26.99 -25.61
CA LYS A 266 31.45 28.02 -25.92
C LYS A 266 32.88 27.47 -25.80
N ARG A 267 33.20 26.79 -24.70
CA ARG A 267 34.55 26.27 -24.46
C ARG A 267 34.93 25.16 -25.43
N ILE A 268 34.02 24.25 -25.74
CA ILE A 268 34.27 23.17 -26.71
C ILE A 268 34.52 23.75 -28.11
N ARG A 269 33.77 24.78 -28.51
CA ARG A 269 34.00 25.48 -29.77
C ARG A 269 35.38 26.13 -29.83
N GLU A 270 35.81 26.76 -28.74
CA GLU A 270 37.13 27.42 -28.63
C GLU A 270 38.30 26.43 -28.65
N VAL A 271 38.18 25.29 -27.97
CA VAL A 271 39.30 24.34 -27.77
C VAL A 271 39.34 23.26 -28.85
N ASP A 272 38.19 22.70 -29.21
CA ASP A 272 38.11 21.55 -30.11
C ASP A 272 37.66 21.92 -31.53
N GLN A 273 37.24 23.18 -31.78
CA GLN A 273 36.65 23.63 -33.05
C GLN A 273 35.45 22.78 -33.52
N ARG A 274 34.73 22.17 -32.57
CA ARG A 274 33.53 21.36 -32.81
C ARG A 274 32.31 22.01 -32.18
N GLU A 275 31.14 21.72 -32.75
CA GLU A 275 29.86 22.12 -32.18
C GLU A 275 29.36 21.02 -31.23
N TRP A 276 29.17 21.39 -29.95
CA TRP A 276 28.52 20.53 -28.98
C TRP A 276 27.05 20.97 -28.84
N LYS A 277 26.12 20.07 -29.16
CA LYS A 277 24.68 20.37 -29.14
C LYS A 277 24.01 19.67 -27.97
N PHE A 278 23.59 20.46 -26.98
CA PHE A 278 22.75 19.97 -25.89
C PHE A 278 21.27 19.99 -26.30
N ILE A 279 20.56 18.90 -26.04
CA ILE A 279 19.11 18.79 -26.27
C ILE A 279 18.45 18.47 -24.93
N TYR A 280 17.47 19.30 -24.56
CA TYR A 280 16.67 19.11 -23.37
C TYR A 280 15.19 19.23 -23.72
N ASP A 281 14.41 18.25 -23.29
CA ASP A 281 12.98 18.24 -23.50
C ASP A 281 12.29 18.91 -22.30
N TYR A 282 11.91 20.18 -22.50
CA TYR A 282 11.20 20.97 -21.50
C TYR A 282 9.73 20.52 -21.29
N ASN A 283 9.18 19.69 -22.19
CA ASN A 283 7.76 19.35 -22.20
C ASN A 283 7.43 18.05 -21.46
N ILE A 284 8.39 17.12 -21.30
CA ILE A 284 8.17 15.84 -20.59
C ILE A 284 7.69 16.05 -19.14
N GLY A 285 8.19 17.09 -18.47
CA GLY A 285 7.79 17.42 -17.09
C GLY A 285 6.37 17.96 -16.95
N LEU A 286 5.84 18.60 -17.99
CA LEU A 286 4.49 19.20 -18.01
C LEU A 286 3.39 18.16 -18.23
N THR A 287 3.71 17.06 -18.92
CA THR A 287 2.79 15.94 -19.19
C THR A 287 2.70 14.96 -18.01
N ARG A 288 3.59 15.07 -17.01
CA ARG A 288 3.62 14.14 -15.88
C ARG A 288 2.44 14.41 -14.95
N ASP A 289 1.55 13.43 -14.81
CA ASP A 289 0.54 13.45 -13.76
C ASP A 289 1.26 13.46 -12.40
N TRP A 290 1.20 14.60 -11.72
CA TRP A 290 1.79 14.79 -10.42
C TRP A 290 1.31 13.71 -9.44
N ILE A 291 0.05 13.29 -9.56
CA ILE A 291 -0.56 12.25 -8.74
C ILE A 291 0.18 10.92 -8.86
N LYS A 292 0.41 10.52 -10.10
CA LYS A 292 1.17 9.31 -10.40
C LYS A 292 2.62 9.43 -9.96
N ALA A 293 3.25 10.58 -10.19
CA ALA A 293 4.67 10.78 -9.91
C ALA A 293 5.05 10.59 -8.44
N TYR A 294 4.31 11.21 -7.51
CA TYR A 294 4.63 11.02 -6.09
C TYR A 294 4.21 9.62 -5.59
N ARG A 295 3.17 9.00 -6.18
CA ARG A 295 2.81 7.62 -5.85
C ARG A 295 3.93 6.66 -6.25
N ASP A 296 4.51 6.84 -7.44
CA ASP A 296 5.64 6.02 -7.91
C ASP A 296 6.85 6.17 -6.99
N VAL A 297 7.17 7.40 -6.53
CA VAL A 297 8.22 7.66 -5.54
C VAL A 297 7.95 6.96 -4.22
N GLY A 298 6.73 7.09 -3.69
CA GLY A 298 6.33 6.42 -2.45
C GLY A 298 6.45 4.90 -2.57
N VAL A 299 5.87 4.31 -3.62
CA VAL A 299 5.90 2.86 -3.87
C VAL A 299 7.33 2.33 -3.97
N ALA A 300 8.21 3.04 -4.69
CA ALA A 300 9.62 2.66 -4.78
C ALA A 300 10.30 2.64 -3.40
N TRP A 301 10.06 3.64 -2.56
CA TRP A 301 10.59 3.68 -1.20
C TRP A 301 10.04 2.54 -0.33
N GLY A 302 8.72 2.32 -0.36
CA GLY A 302 8.05 1.28 0.42
C GLY A 302 8.48 -0.14 0.04
N ASN A 303 8.69 -0.41 -1.25
CA ASN A 303 9.21 -1.69 -1.72
C ASN A 303 10.67 -1.95 -1.31
N GLY A 304 11.44 -0.90 -1.04
CA GLY A 304 12.81 -1.00 -0.55
C GLY A 304 12.93 -1.28 0.96
N GLN A 305 11.82 -1.27 1.72
CA GLN A 305 11.83 -1.54 3.16
C GLN A 305 11.76 -3.05 3.48
N PRO A 306 12.40 -3.50 4.58
CA PRO A 306 12.24 -4.87 5.05
C PRO A 306 10.78 -5.20 5.34
N ARG A 307 10.24 -6.25 4.70
CA ARG A 307 8.88 -6.74 4.93
C ARG A 307 8.87 -7.74 6.08
N THR A 308 9.01 -7.28 7.32
CA THR A 308 8.89 -8.14 8.51
C THR A 308 7.55 -7.88 9.20
N VAL A 309 6.50 -8.55 8.74
CA VAL A 309 5.20 -8.53 9.42
C VAL A 309 5.17 -9.68 10.44
N ILE A 310 5.83 -9.48 11.57
CA ILE A 310 5.67 -10.38 12.72
C ILE A 310 4.56 -9.78 13.58
N TYR A 311 3.34 -10.32 13.46
CA TYR A 311 2.34 -10.12 14.51
C TYR A 311 2.83 -10.89 15.74
N ASN A 312 3.59 -10.20 16.59
CA ASN A 312 4.06 -10.77 17.83
C ASN A 312 2.87 -11.26 18.64
N ASN A 313 2.82 -12.57 18.89
CA ASN A 313 1.94 -13.15 19.89
C ASN A 313 2.18 -12.39 21.21
N PHE A 314 1.15 -11.73 21.73
CA PHE A 314 1.20 -11.15 23.07
C PHE A 314 1.27 -12.31 24.10
N ARG A 315 2.49 -12.76 24.44
CA ARG A 315 2.98 -13.47 25.65
C ARG A 315 4.33 -14.13 25.27
N ARG A 316 5.46 -13.97 25.97
CA ARG A 316 5.73 -13.75 27.40
C ARG A 316 7.10 -13.06 27.53
N SER A 317 7.12 -11.87 28.14
CA SER A 317 8.28 -11.47 28.92
C SER A 317 8.29 -12.29 30.23
N TYR A 318 9.49 -12.53 30.76
CA TYR A 318 9.85 -13.14 32.05
C TYR A 318 10.25 -14.64 32.05
N PHE A 319 11.47 -14.85 32.59
CA PHE A 319 12.26 -16.07 32.77
C PHE A 319 12.92 -16.58 31.47
N VAL A 320 14.22 -16.37 31.24
CA VAL A 320 15.30 -17.04 31.98
C VAL A 320 16.48 -16.07 32.26
N ARG A 321 16.68 -15.74 33.54
CA ARG A 321 18.01 -15.45 34.11
C ARG A 321 18.40 -16.70 34.89
N ARG A 322 19.68 -17.09 34.78
CA ARG A 322 20.40 -18.22 35.42
C ARG A 322 20.32 -19.57 34.71
N ARG A 323 21.41 -19.94 34.04
CA ARG A 323 22.54 -20.58 34.73
C ARG A 323 23.84 -19.91 34.30
#